data_AF-A0A1V5YH74-F1
#
_entry.id   AF-A0A1V5YH74-F1
#
_cell.length_a   1.000
_cell.length_b   1.000
_cell.length_c   1.000
_cell.angle_alpha   90.00
_cell.angle_beta   90.00
_cell.angle_gamma   90.00
#
_symmetry.space_group_name_H-M   'P 1'
#
loop_
_entity.id
_entity.type
_entity.pdbx_description
1 polymer ?
#
loop_
_entity_poly.entity_id
_entity_poly.type
_entity_poly.pdbx_seq_one_letter_code
_entity_poly.pdbx_strand_id
1 'polypeptide(L)'
;MQQAQAALSSLGRFLFFPLTTLLSVVGGLLVWFGFFLIGLIALRYETTFGRKTNGQYLLLAPSGILVYAIWQGLAYATRGSLTLAEQWVNYALVLVSGVLCLRGAYVFRKTAEQIMKGAE
;
A
#
# COMPACT_ATOMS: atom_id res chain seq x y z
N MET A 1 38.28 22.27 -3.26
CA MET A 1 37.16 22.02 -2.32
C MET A 1 35.78 22.05 -3.01
N GLN A 2 35.50 23.02 -3.88
CA GLN A 2 34.20 23.15 -4.58
C GLN A 2 33.82 21.96 -5.49
N GLN A 3 34.80 21.33 -6.17
CA GLN A 3 34.59 20.12 -6.99
C GLN A 3 34.28 18.86 -6.16
N ALA A 4 34.86 18.71 -4.96
CA ALA A 4 34.59 17.58 -4.07
C ALA A 4 33.18 17.66 -3.47
N GLN A 5 32.71 18.87 -3.14
CA GLN A 5 31.34 19.12 -2.69
C GLN A 5 30.31 18.85 -3.81
N ALA A 6 30.62 19.22 -5.05
CA ALA A 6 29.79 18.90 -6.21
C ALA A 6 29.67 17.38 -6.41
N ALA A 7 30.78 16.63 -6.31
CA ALA A 7 30.79 15.18 -6.43
C ALA A 7 30.03 14.47 -5.30
N LEU A 8 30.13 14.95 -4.06
CA LEU A 8 29.34 14.41 -2.93
C LEU A 8 27.84 14.67 -3.12
N SER A 9 27.48 15.85 -3.64
CA SER A 9 26.09 16.22 -3.94
C SER A 9 25.49 15.45 -5.12
N SER A 10 26.31 15.06 -6.10
CA SER A 10 25.89 14.22 -7.23
C SER A 10 25.76 12.76 -6.79
N LEU A 11 26.69 12.25 -5.97
CA LEU A 11 26.61 10.91 -5.39
C LEU A 11 25.37 10.78 -4.49
N GLY A 12 25.10 11.81 -3.67
CA GLY A 12 23.88 11.91 -2.88
C GLY A 12 22.63 11.85 -3.75
N ARG A 13 22.49 12.72 -4.75
CA ARG A 13 21.33 12.66 -5.66
C ARG A 13 21.17 11.30 -6.36
N PHE A 14 22.29 10.69 -6.76
CA PHE A 14 22.28 9.40 -7.44
C PHE A 14 21.98 8.21 -6.52
N LEU A 15 22.27 8.29 -5.22
CA LEU A 15 21.92 7.26 -4.25
C LEU A 15 20.51 7.45 -3.70
N PHE A 16 20.17 8.67 -3.26
CA PHE A 16 18.91 8.95 -2.59
C PHE A 16 17.71 8.77 -3.53
N PHE A 17 17.80 9.21 -4.79
CA PHE A 17 16.67 9.14 -5.72
C PHE A 17 16.24 7.71 -6.08
N PRO A 18 17.12 6.81 -6.56
CA PRO A 18 16.72 5.43 -6.87
C PRO A 18 16.43 4.62 -5.61
N LEU A 19 17.14 4.87 -4.50
CA LEU A 19 16.88 4.16 -3.25
C LEU A 19 15.50 4.49 -2.70
N THR A 20 15.12 5.76 -2.64
CA THR A 20 13.79 6.16 -2.15
C THR A 20 12.66 5.67 -3.06
N THR A 21 12.88 5.66 -4.38
CA THR A 21 11.95 5.08 -5.34
C THR A 21 11.79 3.57 -5.11
N LEU A 22 12.90 2.85 -4.96
CA LEU A 22 12.90 1.41 -4.67
C LEU A 22 12.19 1.10 -3.36
N LEU A 23 12.52 1.82 -2.28
CA LEU A 23 11.89 1.65 -0.98
C LEU A 23 10.39 1.94 -1.02
N SER A 24 9.95 2.91 -1.82
CA SER A 24 8.53 3.22 -2.00
C SER A 24 7.78 2.07 -2.68
N VAL A 25 8.38 1.48 -3.73
CA VAL A 25 7.80 0.32 -4.43
C VAL A 25 7.76 -0.92 -3.53
N VAL A 26 8.88 -1.23 -2.86
CA VAL A 26 8.97 -2.37 -1.94
C VAL A 26 8.01 -2.20 -0.76
N GLY A 27 7.93 -1.02 -0.16
CA GLY A 27 6.99 -0.72 0.91
C GLY A 27 5.53 -0.88 0.46
N GLY A 28 5.19 -0.39 -0.74
CA GLY A 28 3.86 -0.57 -1.33
C GLY A 28 3.49 -2.04 -1.52
N LEU A 29 4.43 -2.87 -2.02
CA LEU A 29 4.25 -4.31 -2.16
C LEU A 29 4.03 -5.01 -0.81
N LEU A 30 4.83 -4.67 0.20
CA LEU A 30 4.71 -5.25 1.54
C LEU A 30 3.37 -4.91 2.19
N VAL A 31 2.94 -3.65 2.11
CA VAL A 31 1.63 -3.23 2.64
C VAL A 31 0.50 -3.95 1.92
N TRP A 32 0.56 -4.02 0.58
CA TRP A 32 -0.43 -4.75 -0.20
C TRP A 32 -0.50 -6.22 0.20
N PHE A 33 0.65 -6.88 0.29
CA PHE A 33 0.73 -8.29 0.65
C PHE A 33 0.22 -8.56 2.07
N GLY A 34 0.50 -7.67 3.01
CA GLY A 34 -0.06 -7.74 4.37
C GLY A 34 -1.59 -7.75 4.38
N PHE A 35 -2.22 -6.79 3.69
CA PHE A 35 -3.68 -6.75 3.58
C PHE A 35 -4.25 -7.96 2.81
N PHE A 36 -3.55 -8.42 1.78
CA PHE A 36 -3.92 -9.62 1.03
C PHE A 36 -3.98 -10.86 1.95
N LEU A 37 -2.96 -11.08 2.78
CA LEU A 37 -2.96 -12.19 3.75
C LEU A 37 -4.11 -12.07 4.75
N ILE A 38 -4.35 -10.87 5.30
CA ILE A 38 -5.47 -10.65 6.23
C ILE A 38 -6.81 -10.92 5.52
N GLY A 39 -6.96 -10.52 4.25
CA GLY A 39 -8.14 -10.81 3.45
C GLY A 39 -8.38 -12.31 3.24
N LEU A 40 -7.32 -13.09 2.99
CA LEU A 40 -7.41 -14.55 2.89
C LEU A 40 -7.84 -15.19 4.22
N ILE A 41 -7.27 -14.71 5.34
CA ILE A 41 -7.67 -15.15 6.68
C ILE A 41 -9.16 -14.81 6.91
N ALA A 42 -9.58 -13.60 6.56
CA ALA A 42 -10.96 -13.16 6.72
C ALA A 42 -11.94 -14.05 5.94
N LEU A 43 -11.62 -14.41 4.69
CA LEU A 43 -12.43 -15.34 3.90
C LEU A 43 -12.48 -16.75 4.50
N ARG A 44 -11.35 -17.27 5.00
CA ARG A 44 -11.32 -18.56 5.71
C ARG A 44 -12.20 -18.53 6.96
N TYR A 45 -12.23 -17.41 7.68
CA TYR A 45 -13.13 -17.23 8.81
C TYR A 45 -14.61 -17.23 8.38
N GLU A 46 -14.95 -16.64 7.23
CA GLU A 46 -16.32 -16.69 6.71
C GLU A 46 -16.77 -18.13 6.44
N THR A 47 -15.93 -18.92 5.79
CA THR A 47 -16.25 -20.31 5.45
C THR A 47 -16.29 -21.21 6.68
N THR A 48 -15.45 -20.95 7.68
CA THR A 48 -15.35 -21.77 8.90
C THR A 48 -16.48 -21.48 9.89
N PHE A 49 -16.84 -20.19 10.09
CA PHE A 49 -17.79 -19.77 11.12
C PHE A 49 -19.16 -19.32 10.56
N GLY A 50 -19.34 -19.32 9.23
CA GLY A 50 -20.60 -18.94 8.57
C GLY A 50 -20.99 -17.46 8.74
N ARG A 51 -20.05 -16.59 9.13
CA ARG A 51 -20.30 -15.16 9.34
C ARG A 51 -19.56 -14.33 8.31
N LYS A 52 -20.25 -13.38 7.67
CA LYS A 52 -19.62 -12.46 6.70
C LYS A 52 -18.64 -11.53 7.41
N THR A 53 -17.37 -11.59 7.03
CA THR A 53 -16.27 -10.70 7.42
C THR A 53 -16.02 -9.61 6.38
N ASN A 54 -16.61 -9.75 5.18
CA ASN A 54 -16.34 -8.95 3.99
C ASN A 54 -14.85 -8.90 3.62
N GLY A 55 -14.15 -10.04 3.76
CA GLY A 55 -12.71 -10.18 3.47
C GLY A 55 -12.30 -9.74 2.06
N GLN A 56 -13.24 -9.74 1.10
CA GLN A 56 -13.04 -9.20 -0.25
C GLN A 56 -12.55 -7.74 -0.29
N TYR A 57 -12.98 -6.88 0.65
CA TYR A 57 -12.47 -5.51 0.71
C TYR A 57 -11.00 -5.46 1.07
N LEU A 58 -10.55 -6.36 1.96
CA LEU A 58 -9.13 -6.44 2.36
C LEU A 58 -8.24 -6.99 1.24
N LEU A 59 -8.80 -7.77 0.31
CA LEU A 59 -8.08 -8.26 -0.87
C LEU A 59 -7.96 -7.22 -1.97
N LEU A 60 -9.04 -6.49 -2.25
CA LEU A 60 -9.12 -5.58 -3.40
C LEU A 60 -8.76 -4.14 -3.07
N ALA A 61 -9.16 -3.62 -1.91
CA ALA A 61 -8.85 -2.25 -1.51
C ALA A 61 -7.37 -1.89 -1.60
N PRO A 62 -6.40 -2.72 -1.15
CA PRO A 62 -4.99 -2.33 -1.18
C PRO A 62 -4.42 -2.22 -2.60
N SER A 63 -5.11 -2.73 -3.64
CA SER A 63 -4.63 -2.66 -5.03
C SER A 63 -4.32 -1.23 -5.50
N GLY A 64 -5.00 -0.23 -4.92
CA GLY A 64 -4.67 1.17 -5.20
C GLY A 64 -3.23 1.56 -4.81
N ILE A 65 -2.69 0.98 -3.73
CA ILE A 65 -1.29 1.18 -3.32
C ILE A 65 -0.33 0.61 -4.38
N LEU A 66 -0.68 -0.50 -5.04
CA LEU A 66 0.13 -1.03 -6.13
C LEU A 66 0.08 -0.16 -7.38
N VAL A 67 -1.12 0.33 -7.75
CA VAL A 67 -1.29 1.25 -8.87
C VAL A 67 -0.43 2.50 -8.65
N TYR A 68 -0.45 3.06 -7.43
CA TYR A 68 0.41 4.17 -7.03
C TYR A 68 1.90 3.84 -7.21
N ALA A 69 2.37 2.72 -6.66
CA ALA A 69 3.77 2.34 -6.67
C ALA A 69 4.29 2.11 -8.10
N ILE A 70 3.50 1.44 -8.94
CA ILE A 70 3.84 1.17 -10.34
C ILE A 70 3.85 2.47 -11.15
N TRP A 71 2.80 3.29 -11.03
CA TRP A 71 2.70 4.55 -11.77
C TRP A 71 3.82 5.51 -11.40
N GLN A 72 4.08 5.67 -10.11
CA GLN A 72 5.16 6.52 -9.64
C GLN A 72 6.54 6.01 -10.11
N GLY A 73 6.79 4.71 -10.00
CA GLY A 73 8.02 4.10 -10.49
C GLY A 73 8.23 4.31 -11.99
N LEU A 74 7.20 4.09 -12.81
CA LEU A 74 7.26 4.28 -14.26
C LEU A 74 7.46 5.75 -14.64
N ALA A 75 6.75 6.69 -14.00
CA ALA A 75 6.87 8.11 -14.28
C ALA A 75 8.28 8.63 -13.97
N TYR A 76 8.87 8.21 -12.84
CA TYR A 76 10.25 8.58 -12.51
C TYR A 76 11.28 7.89 -13.40
N ALA A 77 11.08 6.63 -13.79
CA ALA A 77 11.99 5.92 -14.69
C ALA A 77 12.00 6.50 -16.11
N THR A 78 10.86 6.99 -16.60
CA THR A 78 10.71 7.48 -18.00
C THR A 78 10.91 8.98 -18.13
N ARG A 79 10.33 9.78 -17.23
CA ARG A 79 10.30 11.25 -17.32
C ARG A 79 11.08 11.95 -16.20
N GLY A 80 11.56 11.20 -15.21
CA GLY A 80 12.21 11.76 -14.02
C GLY A 80 11.27 12.62 -13.14
N SER A 81 9.97 12.67 -13.44
CA SER A 81 9.01 13.51 -12.73
C SER A 81 7.56 13.03 -12.92
N LEU A 82 6.71 13.41 -11.97
CA LEU A 82 5.25 13.32 -12.05
C LEU A 82 4.68 14.71 -12.27
N THR A 83 3.71 14.83 -13.18
CA THR A 83 2.94 16.07 -13.32
C THR A 83 2.11 16.33 -12.06
N LEU A 84 1.76 17.59 -11.81
CA LEU A 84 0.95 17.96 -10.64
C LEU A 84 -0.38 17.20 -10.59
N ALA A 85 -1.03 17.03 -11.74
CA ALA A 85 -2.28 16.27 -11.84
C ALA A 85 -2.08 14.78 -11.49
N GLU A 86 -1.03 14.14 -12.02
CA GLU A 86 -0.72 12.74 -11.69
C GLU A 86 -0.41 12.55 -10.21
N GLN A 87 0.27 13.50 -9.56
CA GLN A 87 0.54 13.45 -8.12
C GLN A 87 -0.76 13.45 -7.32
N TRP A 88 -1.68 14.36 -7.61
CA TRP A 88 -2.98 14.42 -6.92
C TRP A 88 -3.81 13.16 -7.12
N VAL A 89 -3.87 12.64 -8.35
CA VAL A 89 -4.56 11.38 -8.64
C VAL A 89 -3.95 10.23 -7.84
N ASN A 90 -2.62 10.12 -7.84
CA ASN A 90 -1.90 9.11 -7.09
C ASN A 90 -2.18 9.19 -5.58
N TYR A 91 -2.13 10.38 -4.99
CA TYR A 91 -2.40 10.55 -3.57
C TYR A 91 -3.86 10.28 -3.22
N ALA A 92 -4.81 10.74 -4.03
CA ALA A 92 -6.23 10.44 -3.84
C ALA A 92 -6.49 8.93 -3.89
N LEU A 93 -5.86 8.23 -4.82
CA LEU A 93 -6.02 6.79 -5.01
C LEU A 93 -5.45 5.98 -3.83
N VAL A 94 -4.28 6.37 -3.31
CA VAL A 94 -3.72 5.80 -2.06
C VAL A 94 -4.62 6.10 -0.87
N LEU A 95 -5.13 7.32 -0.75
CA LEU A 95 -5.99 7.72 0.37
C LEU A 95 -7.29 6.90 0.38
N VAL A 96 -7.95 6.79 -0.77
CA VAL A 96 -9.18 5.99 -0.92
C VAL A 96 -8.89 4.51 -0.63
N SER A 97 -7.80 3.97 -1.16
CA SER A 97 -7.35 2.61 -0.88
C SER A 97 -7.14 2.39 0.63
N GLY A 98 -6.44 3.31 1.31
CA GLY A 98 -6.21 3.26 2.75
C GLY A 98 -7.49 3.31 3.58
N VAL A 99 -8.44 4.18 3.23
CA VAL A 99 -9.75 4.26 3.90
C VAL A 99 -10.55 2.97 3.73
N LEU A 100 -10.54 2.37 2.54
CA LEU A 100 -11.20 1.09 2.27
C LEU A 100 -10.54 -0.07 3.04
N CYS A 101 -9.21 -0.10 3.10
CA CYS A 101 -8.45 -1.05 3.91
C CYS A 101 -8.79 -0.93 5.40
N LEU A 102 -8.81 0.28 5.95
CA LEU A 102 -9.20 0.56 7.34
C LEU A 102 -10.63 0.08 7.63
N ARG A 103 -11.56 0.39 6.74
CA ARG A 103 -12.95 -0.08 6.85
C ARG A 103 -13.04 -1.61 6.84
N GLY A 104 -12.34 -2.26 5.91
CA GLY A 104 -12.28 -3.73 5.84
C GLY A 104 -11.72 -4.34 7.11
N ALA A 105 -10.63 -3.79 7.65
CA ALA A 105 -9.99 -4.27 8.87
C ALA A 105 -10.90 -4.09 10.09
N TYR A 106 -11.59 -2.95 10.19
CA TYR A 106 -12.55 -2.70 11.27
C TYR A 106 -13.70 -3.70 11.27
N VAL A 107 -14.29 -3.98 10.09
CA VAL A 107 -15.38 -4.96 9.95
C VAL A 107 -14.89 -6.36 10.33
N PHE A 108 -13.73 -6.78 9.81
CA PHE A 108 -13.15 -8.07 10.16
C PHE A 108 -12.93 -8.21 11.67
N ARG A 109 -12.33 -7.20 12.32
CA ARG A 109 -12.11 -7.19 13.77
C ARG A 109 -13.42 -7.36 14.54
N LYS A 110 -14.45 -6.58 14.19
CA LYS A 110 -15.75 -6.64 14.85
C LYS A 110 -16.38 -8.04 14.72
N THR A 111 -16.33 -8.63 13.52
CA THR A 111 -16.86 -9.99 13.29
C THR A 111 -16.07 -11.03 14.08
N ALA A 112 -14.73 -10.93 14.12
CA ALA A 112 -13.89 -11.84 14.88
C ALA A 112 -14.19 -11.75 16.40
N GLU A 113 -14.32 -10.55 16.96
CA GLU A 113 -14.68 -10.34 18.36
C GLU A 113 -16.05 -10.95 18.71
N GLN A 114 -17.04 -10.82 17.81
CA GLN A 114 -18.37 -11.41 18.01
C GLN A 114 -18.34 -12.95 18.02
N ILE A 115 -17.51 -13.55 17.16
CA ILE A 115 -17.35 -15.02 17.12
C ILE A 115 -16.70 -15.50 18.43
N MET A 116 -15.66 -14.81 18.91
CA MET A 116 -14.98 -15.18 20.14
C MET A 116 -15.90 -15.07 21.37
N LYS A 117 -16.68 -13.99 21.48
CA LYS A 117 -17.63 -13.79 22.60
C LYS A 117 -18.84 -14.70 22.56
N GLY A 118 -19.21 -15.22 21.39
CA GLY A 118 -20.31 -16.19 21.24
C GLY A 118 -19.87 -17.65 21.37
N ALA A 119 -18.57 -17.89 21.54
CA ALA A 119 -17.99 -19.21 21.80
C ALA A 119 -17.79 -19.50 23.30
N GLU A 120 -18.09 -18.52 24.16
CA GLU A 120 -18.22 -18.65 25.62
C GLU A 120 -19.68 -18.96 26.00
#